data_AF-A0A094ALY9-F1
#
_entry.id   AF-A0A094ALY9-F1
#
_cell.length_a   1.000
_cell.length_b   1.000
_cell.length_c   1.000
_cell.angle_alpha   90.00
_cell.angle_beta   90.00
_cell.angle_gamma   90.00
#
_symmetry.space_group_name_H-M   'P 1'
#
loop_
_entity.id
_entity.type
_entity.pdbx_description
1 polymer ?
#
loop_
_entity_poly.entity_id
_entity_poly.type
_entity_poly.pdbx_seq_one_letter_code
_entity_poly.pdbx_strand_id
1 'polypeptide(L)'
;MLPRSILTIFALAAGPFANTNLTLAMGWPDMNVPGNRLHCFTREFNSGEGNDEKGEIIIGDMQVTAYNSKVMNTIYAFDKFSEMADMLEGLPHAQGFHSAMFGDMGPATSPNEPLFFLHHSNVDRVWARWQARNATRLADYTGFQDLNNTIPASMADTMPILELGDVAPVVKDYMDIQAGPLCYSYSSM
;
A
#
# COMPACT_ATOMS: atom_id res chain seq x y z
N MET A 1 28.97 19.05 17.08
CA MET A 1 28.52 18.23 15.94
C MET A 1 27.44 17.30 16.48
N LEU A 2 26.18 17.55 16.13
CA LEU A 2 25.07 16.67 16.51
C LEU A 2 25.14 15.38 15.67
N PRO A 3 24.99 14.20 16.27
CA PRO A 3 24.96 12.94 15.53
C PRO A 3 23.74 12.95 14.61
N ARG A 4 23.94 12.63 13.32
CA ARG A 4 22.83 12.44 12.37
C ARG A 4 22.07 11.18 12.79
N SER A 5 20.89 11.36 13.35
CA SER A 5 19.93 10.30 13.62
C SER A 5 19.38 9.72 12.31
N ILE A 6 19.01 8.45 12.37
CA ILE A 6 18.63 7.53 11.27
C ILE A 6 17.60 8.03 10.27
N LEU A 7 16.78 9.04 10.60
CA LEU A 7 15.73 9.50 9.71
C LEU A 7 16.04 10.90 9.21
N THR A 8 16.58 11.01 7.98
CA THR A 8 16.58 12.28 7.29
C THR A 8 15.70 12.16 6.07
N ILE A 9 14.46 12.63 6.22
CA ILE A 9 13.51 12.78 5.14
C ILE A 9 14.03 13.89 4.21
N PHE A 10 14.27 13.54 2.95
CA PHE A 10 14.77 14.47 1.95
C PHE A 10 13.69 14.80 0.92
N ALA A 11 13.66 16.06 0.49
CA ALA A 11 12.98 16.42 -0.74
C ALA A 11 13.59 15.63 -1.91
N LEU A 12 12.77 15.22 -2.88
CA LEU A 12 13.30 14.57 -4.08
C LEU A 12 14.31 15.49 -4.79
N ALA A 13 15.54 14.99 -4.98
CA ALA A 13 16.61 15.75 -5.60
C ALA A 13 16.61 15.67 -7.15
N ALA A 14 15.90 14.71 -7.74
CA ALA A 14 15.91 14.44 -9.18
C ALA A 14 14.65 13.71 -9.66
N GLY A 15 14.47 13.66 -10.98
CA GLY A 15 13.34 13.02 -11.64
C GLY A 15 12.14 13.94 -11.88
N PRO A 16 11.07 13.43 -12.49
CA PRO A 16 9.94 14.24 -12.95
C PRO A 16 9.18 14.94 -11.82
N PHE A 17 9.34 14.47 -10.57
CA PHE A 17 8.63 15.01 -9.41
C PHE A 17 9.51 15.87 -8.48
N ALA A 18 10.79 16.10 -8.80
CA ALA A 18 11.74 16.80 -7.91
C ALA A 18 11.33 18.25 -7.56
N ASN A 19 10.64 18.94 -8.47
CA ASN A 19 10.16 20.31 -8.26
C ASN A 19 8.66 20.38 -7.91
N THR A 20 8.11 19.29 -7.38
CA THR A 20 6.70 19.22 -7.00
C THR A 20 6.54 19.64 -5.54
N ASN A 21 5.78 20.70 -5.33
CA ASN A 21 5.30 21.08 -4.01
C ASN A 21 3.90 20.49 -3.81
N LEU A 22 3.70 19.85 -2.66
CA LEU A 22 2.41 19.28 -2.27
C LEU A 22 1.77 20.16 -1.20
N THR A 23 0.48 20.46 -1.37
CA THR A 23 -0.35 21.17 -0.38
C THR A 23 -1.57 20.31 -0.05
N LEU A 24 -1.38 19.00 0.10
CA LEU A 24 -2.46 18.05 0.35
C LEU A 24 -2.23 17.40 1.70
N ALA A 25 -3.29 17.40 2.52
CA ALA A 25 -3.49 16.70 3.79
C ALA A 25 -2.27 15.93 4.35
N MET A 26 -1.82 16.32 5.55
CA MET A 26 -0.69 15.72 6.28
C MET A 26 0.63 15.78 5.48
N GLY A 27 1.76 15.90 6.17
CA GLY A 27 3.04 15.96 5.48
C GLY A 27 4.18 16.24 6.43
N TRP A 28 5.40 15.99 5.97
CA TRP A 28 6.58 16.14 6.82
C TRP A 28 6.74 17.57 7.36
N PRO A 29 7.22 17.77 8.62
CA PRO A 29 7.59 16.78 9.64
C PRO A 29 6.42 16.16 10.42
N ASP A 30 5.21 16.67 10.25
CA ASP A 30 4.05 16.34 11.08
C ASP A 30 3.06 15.46 10.32
N MET A 31 3.51 14.26 9.92
CA MET A 31 2.76 13.33 9.03
C MET A 31 1.46 12.79 9.62
N ASN A 32 1.21 13.00 10.92
CA ASN A 32 0.01 12.54 11.62
C ASN A 32 -0.93 13.69 12.03
N VAL A 33 -0.63 14.93 11.63
CA VAL A 33 -1.44 16.10 11.98
C VAL A 33 -2.37 16.43 10.81
N PRO A 34 -3.70 16.31 10.98
CA PRO A 34 -4.66 16.62 9.93
C PRO A 34 -4.55 18.08 9.47
N GLY A 35 -4.71 18.30 8.15
CA GLY A 35 -4.71 19.63 7.54
C GLY A 35 -3.79 19.73 6.32
N ASN A 36 -4.10 20.66 5.44
CA ASN A 36 -3.28 20.92 4.26
C ASN A 36 -1.98 21.62 4.67
N ARG A 37 -0.85 21.06 4.24
CA ARG A 37 0.47 21.61 4.53
C ARG A 37 1.28 21.67 3.27
N LEU A 38 1.81 22.85 2.96
CA LEU A 38 2.80 23.00 1.91
C LEU A 38 4.11 22.33 2.37
N HIS A 39 4.53 21.30 1.65
CA HIS A 39 5.81 20.64 1.85
C HIS A 39 6.41 20.23 0.51
N CYS A 40 7.71 20.00 0.51
CA CYS A 40 8.37 19.35 -0.62
C CYS A 40 7.96 17.88 -0.63
N PHE A 41 7.91 17.29 -1.82
CA PHE A 41 7.71 15.86 -1.96
C PHE A 41 8.90 15.07 -1.42
N THR A 42 8.66 14.03 -0.63
CA THR A 42 9.68 13.35 0.19
C THR A 42 9.64 11.83 0.11
N ARG A 43 10.82 11.22 0.18
CA ARG A 43 11.04 9.77 0.30
C ARG A 43 12.16 9.49 1.28
N GLU A 44 12.10 8.33 1.92
CA GLU A 44 13.14 7.83 2.81
C GLU A 44 13.31 6.32 2.59
N PHE A 45 14.13 5.98 1.60
CA PHE A 45 14.39 4.59 1.27
C PHE A 45 15.07 3.87 2.43
N ASN A 46 14.57 2.69 2.78
CA ASN A 46 15.23 1.75 3.69
C ASN A 46 16.43 1.05 3.02
N SER A 47 17.31 1.79 2.34
CA SER A 47 18.47 1.27 1.61
C SER A 47 19.80 1.81 2.12
N GLY A 48 19.78 2.59 3.21
CA GLY A 48 20.95 3.27 3.76
C GLY A 48 21.58 2.54 4.94
N GLU A 49 22.80 2.96 5.30
CA GLU A 49 23.43 2.63 6.57
C GLU A 49 23.07 3.71 7.60
N GLY A 50 22.52 3.28 8.73
CA GLY A 50 22.16 4.13 9.86
C GLY A 50 22.77 3.59 11.16
N ASN A 51 22.63 4.32 12.27
CA ASN A 51 23.05 3.83 13.59
C ASN A 51 21.87 3.85 14.58
N ASP A 52 21.61 2.73 15.25
CA ASP A 52 20.55 2.66 16.27
C ASP A 52 20.81 3.63 17.44
N GLU A 53 19.92 3.67 18.44
CA GLU A 53 20.07 4.53 19.63
C GLU A 53 21.37 4.26 20.41
N LYS A 54 22.00 3.10 20.19
CA LYS A 54 23.26 2.67 20.83
C LYS A 54 24.48 2.92 19.95
N GLY A 55 24.30 3.40 18.72
CA GLY A 55 25.38 3.65 17.78
C GLY A 55 25.74 2.45 16.90
N GLU A 56 24.98 1.35 16.96
CA GLU A 56 25.22 0.15 16.16
C GLU A 56 24.70 0.30 14.74
N ILE A 57 25.49 -0.13 13.76
CA ILE A 57 25.14 0.01 12.34
C ILE A 57 23.90 -0.83 12.02
N ILE A 58 22.85 -0.16 11.55
CA ILE A 58 21.67 -0.74 10.91
C ILE A 58 21.86 -0.60 9.40
N ILE A 59 21.84 -1.73 8.70
CA ILE A 59 21.85 -1.77 7.24
C ILE A 59 20.40 -1.93 6.78
N GLY A 60 19.89 -0.95 6.06
CA GLY A 60 18.60 -1.05 5.39
C GLY A 60 18.64 -2.08 4.25
N ASP A 61 17.72 -3.04 4.27
CA ASP A 61 17.61 -4.12 3.30
C ASP A 61 16.41 -3.96 2.36
N MET A 62 15.80 -2.77 2.35
CA MET A 62 14.54 -2.45 1.66
C MET A 62 13.38 -3.37 2.08
N GLN A 63 13.40 -3.83 3.33
CA GLN A 63 12.36 -4.71 3.90
C GLN A 63 12.19 -6.01 3.10
N VAL A 64 13.29 -6.56 2.56
CA VAL A 64 13.26 -7.76 1.69
C VAL A 64 12.65 -9.00 2.38
N THR A 65 12.68 -9.03 3.71
CA THR A 65 12.06 -10.10 4.49
C THR A 65 10.52 -10.08 4.44
N ALA A 66 9.91 -8.90 4.25
CA ALA A 66 8.47 -8.72 4.09
C ALA A 66 7.99 -9.02 2.66
N TYR A 67 8.90 -8.99 1.67
CA TYR A 67 8.57 -9.30 0.27
C TYR A 67 9.61 -10.25 -0.35
N ASN A 68 9.35 -11.55 -0.24
CA ASN A 68 10.13 -12.59 -0.91
C ASN A 68 9.25 -13.76 -1.38
N SER A 69 9.82 -14.67 -2.17
CA SER A 69 9.10 -15.80 -2.75
C SER A 69 8.43 -16.70 -1.72
N LYS A 70 9.00 -16.85 -0.51
CA LYS A 70 8.39 -17.65 0.56
C LYS A 70 7.10 -16.98 1.04
N VAL A 71 7.15 -15.68 1.33
CA VAL A 71 5.97 -14.87 1.72
C VAL A 71 4.90 -14.93 0.64
N MET A 72 5.28 -14.69 -0.62
CA MET A 72 4.32 -14.71 -1.74
C MET A 72 3.68 -16.09 -1.92
N ASN A 73 4.45 -17.17 -1.81
CA ASN A 73 3.92 -18.53 -1.91
C ASN A 73 2.92 -18.84 -0.79
N THR A 74 3.17 -18.34 0.43
CA THR A 74 2.22 -18.46 1.54
C THR A 74 0.94 -17.67 1.25
N ILE A 75 1.03 -16.42 0.79
CA ILE A 75 -0.14 -15.60 0.43
C ILE A 75 -1.02 -16.32 -0.59
N TYR A 76 -0.41 -16.90 -1.63
CA TYR A 76 -1.17 -17.62 -2.65
C TYR A 76 -1.77 -18.96 -2.18
N ALA A 77 -1.29 -19.49 -1.05
CA ALA A 77 -1.71 -20.78 -0.51
C ALA A 77 -2.88 -20.68 0.49
N PHE A 78 -3.22 -19.48 0.98
CA PHE A 78 -4.38 -19.32 1.86
C PHE A 78 -5.67 -19.70 1.14
N ASP A 79 -6.57 -20.35 1.88
CA ASP A 79 -7.86 -20.77 1.35
C ASP A 79 -8.90 -19.66 1.39
N LYS A 80 -8.87 -18.84 2.44
CA LYS A 80 -9.85 -17.76 2.70
C LYS A 80 -9.29 -16.40 2.32
N PHE A 81 -10.16 -15.55 1.78
CA PHE A 81 -9.83 -14.16 1.48
C PHE A 81 -9.28 -13.40 2.68
N SER A 82 -9.93 -13.47 3.85
CA SER A 82 -9.50 -12.70 5.03
C SER A 82 -8.06 -12.99 5.46
N GLU A 83 -7.66 -14.27 5.47
CA GLU A 83 -6.30 -14.68 5.84
C GLU A 83 -5.26 -14.24 4.80
N MET A 84 -5.61 -14.34 3.52
CA MET A 84 -4.79 -13.85 2.42
C MET A 84 -4.61 -12.32 2.47
N ALA A 85 -5.72 -11.60 2.65
CA ALA A 85 -5.76 -10.15 2.72
C ALA A 85 -4.96 -9.62 3.91
N ASP A 86 -5.13 -10.20 5.10
CA ASP A 86 -4.39 -9.80 6.30
C ASP A 86 -2.88 -9.93 6.12
N MET A 87 -2.41 -11.04 5.53
CA MET A 87 -0.98 -11.24 5.30
C MET A 87 -0.44 -10.36 4.17
N LEU A 88 -1.21 -10.16 3.09
CA LEU A 88 -0.83 -9.26 2.00
C LEU A 88 -0.74 -7.80 2.47
N GLU A 89 -1.74 -7.35 3.23
CA GLU A 89 -1.84 -6.01 3.83
C GLU A 89 -0.69 -5.75 4.81
N GLY A 90 -0.45 -6.67 5.74
CA GLY A 90 0.54 -6.48 6.79
C GLY A 90 1.99 -6.57 6.30
N LEU A 91 2.26 -7.42 5.31
CA LEU A 91 3.63 -7.70 4.85
C LEU A 91 3.95 -7.00 3.52
N PRO A 92 3.77 -7.57 2.30
CA PRO A 92 4.21 -6.90 1.07
C PRO A 92 3.68 -5.47 0.89
N HIS A 93 2.46 -5.19 1.34
CA HIS A 93 1.85 -3.86 1.28
C HIS A 93 2.47 -2.91 2.31
N ALA A 94 2.17 -3.09 3.60
CA ALA A 94 2.57 -2.15 4.64
C ALA A 94 4.07 -2.21 4.98
N GLN A 95 4.56 -3.34 5.51
CA GLN A 95 5.96 -3.47 5.93
C GLN A 95 6.94 -3.51 4.76
N GLY A 96 6.52 -4.10 3.64
CA GLY A 96 7.30 -4.21 2.43
C GLY A 96 7.46 -2.84 1.76
N PHE A 97 6.47 -2.40 1.00
CA PHE A 97 6.66 -1.24 0.13
C PHE A 97 6.42 0.10 0.82
N HIS A 98 5.31 0.26 1.54
CA HIS A 98 5.00 1.53 2.21
C HIS A 98 6.11 1.93 3.18
N SER A 99 6.57 0.98 4.00
CA SER A 99 7.64 1.23 4.99
C SER A 99 9.03 1.30 4.37
N ALA A 100 9.31 0.59 3.27
CA ALA A 100 10.63 0.70 2.63
C ALA A 100 10.81 2.01 1.84
N MET A 101 9.72 2.62 1.37
CA MET A 101 9.74 3.91 0.69
C MET A 101 9.67 5.10 1.66
N PHE A 102 8.77 4.98 2.64
CA PHE A 102 8.44 5.97 3.66
C PHE A 102 8.27 7.40 3.11
N GLY A 103 8.47 8.44 3.93
CA GLY A 103 8.17 9.82 3.53
C GLY A 103 6.67 9.98 3.21
N ASP A 104 6.36 10.54 2.04
CA ASP A 104 4.97 10.71 1.61
C ASP A 104 4.26 9.39 1.28
N MET A 105 4.97 8.26 1.19
CA MET A 105 4.37 6.93 1.07
C MET A 105 3.88 6.37 2.42
N GLY A 106 4.36 6.91 3.55
CA GLY A 106 4.08 6.37 4.89
C GLY A 106 2.66 6.63 5.44
N PRO A 107 2.15 7.88 5.44
CA PRO A 107 0.87 8.20 6.07
C PRO A 107 -0.33 7.70 5.26
N ALA A 108 -1.55 7.86 5.82
CA ALA A 108 -2.80 7.57 5.11
C ALA A 108 -3.00 8.41 3.82
N THR A 109 -2.17 9.44 3.64
CA THR A 109 -2.09 10.27 2.44
C THR A 109 -1.06 9.76 1.43
N SER A 110 -0.66 8.49 1.53
CA SER A 110 0.21 7.78 0.59
C SER A 110 -0.16 7.88 -0.90
N PRO A 111 -1.44 8.08 -1.31
CA PRO A 111 -1.74 8.38 -2.71
C PRO A 111 -1.09 9.66 -3.28
N ASN A 112 -0.56 10.55 -2.43
CA ASN A 112 0.23 11.71 -2.86
C ASN A 112 1.55 11.29 -3.54
N GLU A 113 2.05 10.08 -3.26
CA GLU A 113 3.23 9.51 -3.88
C GLU A 113 2.84 8.75 -5.16
N PRO A 114 3.32 9.13 -6.36
CA PRO A 114 2.90 8.48 -7.62
C PRO A 114 3.20 6.98 -7.68
N LEU A 115 4.22 6.49 -6.96
CA LEU A 115 4.50 5.05 -6.86
C LEU A 115 3.39 4.27 -6.14
N PHE A 116 2.48 4.94 -5.43
CA PHE A 116 1.31 4.33 -4.79
C PHE A 116 0.49 3.52 -5.81
N PHE A 117 0.21 4.11 -6.97
CA PHE A 117 -0.61 3.46 -7.99
C PHE A 117 0.08 2.23 -8.59
N LEU A 118 1.41 2.28 -8.76
CA LEU A 118 2.18 1.12 -9.21
C LEU A 118 2.22 0.02 -8.14
N HIS A 119 2.38 0.40 -6.88
CA HIS A 119 2.34 -0.52 -5.76
C HIS A 119 0.97 -1.23 -5.66
N HIS A 120 -0.12 -0.47 -5.67
CA HIS A 120 -1.47 -1.03 -5.61
C HIS A 120 -1.86 -1.81 -6.87
N SER A 121 -1.32 -1.48 -8.04
CA SER A 121 -1.46 -2.35 -9.23
C SER A 121 -0.82 -3.72 -9.01
N ASN A 122 0.28 -3.78 -8.27
CA ASN A 122 0.91 -5.05 -7.93
C ASN A 122 0.18 -5.79 -6.80
N VAL A 123 -0.41 -5.08 -5.83
CA VAL A 123 -1.31 -5.67 -4.83
C VAL A 123 -2.52 -6.31 -5.52
N ASP A 124 -3.16 -5.59 -6.44
CA ASP A 124 -4.26 -6.09 -7.26
C ASP A 124 -3.84 -7.32 -8.08
N ARG A 125 -2.66 -7.29 -8.71
CA ARG A 125 -2.10 -8.45 -9.41
C ARG A 125 -1.99 -9.68 -8.50
N VAL A 126 -1.53 -9.52 -7.27
CA VAL A 126 -1.40 -10.62 -6.30
C VAL A 126 -2.78 -11.18 -5.96
N TRP A 127 -3.76 -10.31 -5.73
CA TRP A 127 -5.15 -10.71 -5.46
C TRP A 127 -5.77 -11.46 -6.65
N ALA A 128 -5.68 -10.91 -7.87
CA ALA A 128 -6.16 -11.54 -9.09
C ALA A 128 -5.52 -12.93 -9.31
N ARG A 129 -4.22 -13.07 -9.02
CA ARG A 129 -3.53 -14.36 -9.11
C ARG A 129 -4.01 -15.36 -8.05
N TRP A 130 -4.32 -14.90 -6.84
CA TRP A 130 -4.91 -15.74 -5.80
C TRP A 130 -6.32 -16.21 -6.22
N GLN A 131 -7.14 -15.33 -6.80
CA GLN A 131 -8.47 -15.68 -7.31
C GLN A 131 -8.39 -16.70 -8.45
N ALA A 132 -7.47 -16.54 -9.40
CA ALA A 132 -7.30 -17.42 -10.55
C ALA A 132 -6.98 -18.89 -10.19
N ARG A 133 -6.52 -19.15 -8.96
CA ARG A 133 -6.23 -20.51 -8.48
C ARG A 133 -7.47 -21.32 -8.14
N ASN A 134 -8.60 -20.66 -7.88
CA ASN A 134 -9.87 -21.33 -7.61
C ASN A 134 -11.04 -20.39 -7.95
N ALA A 135 -11.87 -20.78 -8.92
CA ALA A 135 -13.00 -19.97 -9.38
C ALA A 135 -13.99 -19.57 -8.27
N THR A 136 -14.09 -20.33 -7.17
CA THR A 136 -14.96 -19.94 -6.03
C THR A 136 -14.49 -18.65 -5.35
N ARG A 137 -13.23 -18.26 -5.52
CA ARG A 137 -12.61 -17.08 -4.90
C ARG A 137 -13.08 -15.75 -5.50
N LEU A 138 -13.68 -15.76 -6.70
CA LEU A 138 -14.35 -14.59 -7.25
C LEU A 138 -15.57 -14.18 -6.40
N ALA A 139 -16.10 -15.10 -5.60
CA ALA A 139 -17.18 -14.82 -4.65
C ALA A 139 -16.71 -14.80 -3.19
N ASP A 140 -15.41 -14.94 -2.93
CA ASP A 140 -14.85 -14.92 -1.57
C ASP A 140 -14.48 -13.49 -1.19
N TYR A 141 -15.42 -12.83 -0.52
CA TYR A 141 -15.26 -11.53 0.12
C TYR A 141 -15.77 -11.62 1.55
N THR A 142 -14.85 -11.97 2.45
CA THR A 142 -15.13 -12.27 3.86
C THR A 142 -14.35 -11.33 4.77
N GLY A 143 -14.88 -11.03 5.95
CA GLY A 143 -14.30 -10.06 6.89
C GLY A 143 -15.35 -9.08 7.39
N PHE A 144 -14.93 -7.86 7.69
CA PHE A 144 -15.78 -6.80 8.22
C PHE A 144 -15.63 -5.52 7.38
N GLN A 145 -16.70 -4.72 7.32
CA GLN A 145 -16.69 -3.44 6.60
C GLN A 145 -15.80 -2.39 7.26
N ASP A 146 -15.58 -2.49 8.57
CA ASP A 146 -14.79 -1.54 9.36
C ASP A 146 -13.93 -2.22 10.43
N LEU A 147 -12.99 -1.44 10.97
CA LEU A 147 -12.06 -1.87 12.03
C LEU A 147 -12.74 -2.20 13.37
N ASN A 148 -13.99 -1.76 13.57
CA ASN A 148 -14.74 -2.08 14.78
C ASN A 148 -15.36 -3.48 14.72
N ASN A 149 -15.28 -4.16 13.57
CA ASN A 149 -15.68 -5.55 13.36
C ASN A 149 -17.14 -5.84 13.74
N THR A 150 -18.04 -4.88 13.47
CA THR A 150 -19.46 -5.00 13.86
C THR A 150 -20.38 -5.44 12.73
N ILE A 151 -19.99 -5.16 11.47
CA ILE A 151 -20.79 -5.44 10.29
C ILE A 151 -19.99 -6.36 9.35
N PRO A 152 -20.45 -7.60 9.10
CA PRO A 152 -19.80 -8.49 8.14
C PRO A 152 -19.78 -7.89 6.74
N ALA A 153 -18.65 -8.04 6.06
CA ALA A 153 -18.49 -7.63 4.67
C ALA A 153 -19.35 -8.51 3.73
N SER A 154 -19.84 -7.91 2.66
CA SER A 154 -20.70 -8.55 1.67
C SER A 154 -20.39 -8.05 0.26
N MET A 155 -20.52 -8.93 -0.74
CA MET A 155 -20.38 -8.54 -2.15
C MET A 155 -21.43 -7.51 -2.60
N ALA A 156 -22.52 -7.35 -1.85
CA ALA A 156 -23.54 -6.34 -2.11
C ALA A 156 -23.16 -4.94 -1.58
N ASP A 157 -22.04 -4.83 -0.86
CA ASP A 157 -21.61 -3.57 -0.25
C ASP A 157 -21.20 -2.56 -1.32
N THR A 158 -21.50 -1.30 -1.05
CA THR A 158 -21.06 -0.16 -1.86
C THR A 158 -19.72 0.34 -1.36
N MET A 159 -18.77 0.54 -2.27
CA MET A 159 -17.47 1.12 -1.97
C MET A 159 -17.58 2.65 -1.94
N PRO A 160 -17.31 3.32 -0.79
CA PRO A 160 -17.37 4.77 -0.72
C PRO A 160 -16.20 5.38 -1.51
N ILE A 161 -16.52 6.10 -2.58
CA ILE A 161 -15.52 6.78 -3.44
C ILE A 161 -15.43 8.29 -3.18
N LEU A 162 -16.16 8.80 -2.18
CA LEU A 162 -16.21 10.22 -1.82
C LEU A 162 -16.48 11.08 -3.06
N GLU A 163 -15.58 12.00 -3.40
CA GLU A 163 -15.69 12.93 -4.53
C GLU A 163 -15.01 12.42 -5.81
N LEU A 164 -14.60 11.15 -5.85
CA LEU A 164 -13.91 10.56 -7.02
C LEU A 164 -14.86 10.04 -8.11
N GLY A 165 -16.18 10.13 -7.90
CA GLY A 165 -17.17 9.78 -8.93
C GLY A 165 -18.62 9.95 -8.48
N ASP A 166 -19.53 9.93 -9.45
CA ASP A 166 -20.96 10.21 -9.23
C ASP A 166 -21.72 9.02 -8.62
N VAL A 167 -21.22 7.81 -8.80
CA VAL A 167 -21.89 6.56 -8.39
C VAL A 167 -20.92 5.69 -7.62
N ALA A 168 -21.30 5.33 -6.39
CA ALA A 168 -20.55 4.39 -5.57
C ALA A 168 -20.53 3.00 -6.24
N PRO A 169 -19.36 2.43 -6.52
CA PRO A 169 -19.26 1.11 -7.10
C PRO A 169 -19.72 0.03 -6.11
N VAL A 170 -20.21 -1.10 -6.62
CA VAL A 170 -20.62 -2.25 -5.78
C VAL A 170 -19.54 -3.32 -5.85
N VAL A 171 -19.17 -3.91 -4.71
CA VAL A 171 -18.07 -4.88 -4.61
C VAL A 171 -18.17 -5.99 -5.65
N LYS A 172 -19.35 -6.63 -5.80
CA LYS A 172 -19.57 -7.74 -6.74
C LYS A 172 -19.16 -7.43 -8.19
N ASP A 173 -19.27 -6.17 -8.61
CA ASP A 173 -19.00 -5.76 -10.00
C ASP A 173 -17.49 -5.66 -10.28
N TYR A 174 -16.65 -5.66 -9.23
CA TYR A 174 -15.19 -5.47 -9.31
C TYR A 174 -14.40 -6.69 -8.84
N MET A 175 -15.07 -7.81 -8.57
CA MET A 175 -14.40 -9.05 -8.12
C MET A 175 -13.66 -9.78 -9.25
N ASP A 176 -13.98 -9.50 -10.51
CA ASP A 176 -13.38 -10.13 -11.67
C ASP A 176 -12.82 -9.06 -12.61
N ILE A 177 -11.50 -9.09 -12.84
CA ILE A 177 -10.78 -8.10 -13.66
C ILE A 177 -11.14 -8.17 -15.16
N GLN A 178 -11.88 -9.20 -15.58
CA GLN A 178 -12.34 -9.41 -16.96
C GLN A 178 -13.88 -9.28 -17.10
N ALA A 179 -14.58 -8.88 -16.06
CA ALA A 179 -16.03 -8.74 -16.08
C ALA A 179 -16.51 -7.40 -15.48
N GLY A 180 -17.81 -7.15 -15.59
CA GLY A 180 -18.42 -5.91 -15.10
C GLY A 180 -17.85 -4.68 -15.83
N PRO A 181 -17.40 -3.64 -15.11
CA PRO A 181 -16.77 -2.46 -15.69
C PRO A 181 -15.27 -2.68 -16.00
N LEU A 182 -14.69 -3.82 -15.65
CA LEU A 182 -13.27 -4.12 -15.84
C LEU A 182 -13.05 -4.98 -17.09
N CYS A 183 -11.92 -4.78 -17.76
CA CYS A 183 -11.51 -5.56 -18.93
C CYS A 183 -9.99 -5.49 -19.13
N TYR A 184 -9.22 -5.96 -18.15
CA TYR A 184 -7.76 -5.96 -18.22
C TYR A 184 -7.15 -7.31 -17.85
N SER A 185 -5.84 -7.46 -18.10
CA SER A 185 -5.07 -8.63 -17.70
C SER A 185 -3.65 -8.25 -17.33
N TYR A 186 -3.02 -9.09 -16.50
CA TYR A 186 -1.59 -9.00 -16.22
C TYR A 186 -0.81 -9.96 -17.11
N SER A 187 0.30 -9.50 -17.67
CA SER A 187 1.13 -10.25 -18.63
C SER A 187 1.76 -11.53 -18.09
N SER A 188 1.70 -11.77 -16.78
CA SER A 188 2.32 -12.92 -16.11
C SER A 188 1.51 -13.35 -14.88
N MET A 189 0.30 -13.86 -15.14
CA MET A 189 -0.51 -14.58 -14.14
C MET A 189 0.04 -15.98 -13.84
#